data_AF-C4RMW4-F1
#
_entry.id   AF-C4RMW4-F1
#
_cell.length_a   1.000
_cell.length_b   1.000
_cell.length_c   1.000
_cell.angle_alpha   90.00
_cell.angle_beta   90.00
_cell.angle_gamma   90.00
#
_symmetry.space_group_name_H-M   'P 1'
#
loop_
_entity.id
_entity.type
_entity.pdbx_description
1 polymer ?
#
loop_
_entity_poly.entity_id
_entity_poly.type
_entity_poly.pdbx_seq_one_letter_code
_entity_poly.pdbx_strand_id
1 'polypeptide(L)'
;MVPKPGDVLYVNRHASVQFGGDRALIFRVIKVPDQPTYYGWIWLTGYVLDPKGNALDRREIYVQKAGLQRATPPPAAVRQPDRKPAVRTTARNAVRQ
;
A
#
# COMPACT_ATOMS: atom_id res chain seq x y z
N MET A 1 5.88 -12.25 -4.10
CA MET A 1 4.82 -11.58 -4.89
C MET A 1 5.22 -10.13 -5.19
N VAL A 2 4.60 -9.48 -6.18
CA VAL A 2 4.78 -8.03 -6.44
C VAL A 2 3.48 -7.32 -6.04
N PRO A 3 3.48 -6.51 -4.96
CA PRO A 3 2.31 -5.73 -4.56
C PRO A 3 1.84 -4.76 -5.65
N LYS A 4 0.53 -4.59 -5.77
CA LYS A 4 -0.09 -3.63 -6.68
C LYS A 4 -1.21 -2.86 -5.98
N PRO A 5 -1.57 -1.65 -6.44
CA PRO A 5 -2.77 -0.97 -5.98
C PRO A 5 -4.00 -1.88 -6.05
N GLY A 6 -4.77 -1.95 -4.96
CA GLY A 6 -5.93 -2.83 -4.80
C GLY A 6 -5.63 -4.13 -4.05
N ASP A 7 -4.37 -4.56 -3.95
CA ASP A 7 -4.02 -5.75 -3.18
C ASP A 7 -4.33 -5.53 -1.69
N VAL A 8 -4.85 -6.57 -1.03
CA VAL A 8 -5.02 -6.63 0.42
C VAL A 8 -4.00 -7.61 0.98
N LEU A 9 -3.14 -7.12 1.88
CA LEU A 9 -1.97 -7.83 2.37
C LEU A 9 -2.05 -8.01 3.87
N TYR A 10 -1.65 -9.18 4.35
CA TYR A 10 -1.31 -9.37 5.75
C TYR A 10 0.15 -8.97 5.96
N VAL A 11 0.36 -7.95 6.79
CA VAL A 11 1.67 -7.41 7.14
C VAL A 11 1.98 -7.82 8.57
N ASN A 12 3.03 -8.63 8.74
CA ASN A 12 3.44 -9.17 10.03
C ASN A 12 4.97 -9.08 10.18
N ARG A 13 5.50 -9.70 11.26
CA ARG A 13 6.94 -9.69 11.56
C ARG A 13 7.86 -10.14 10.41
N HIS A 14 7.38 -11.00 9.51
CA HIS A 14 8.16 -11.47 8.36
C HIS A 14 8.34 -10.36 7.31
N ALA A 15 7.39 -9.43 7.22
CA ALA A 15 7.47 -8.28 6.34
C ALA A 15 8.31 -7.14 6.95
N SER A 16 8.23 -6.94 8.28
CA SER A 16 9.12 -6.05 9.03
C SER A 16 8.94 -6.30 10.53
N VAL A 17 10.03 -6.20 11.29
CA VAL A 17 10.05 -6.41 12.75
C VAL A 17 9.09 -5.50 13.52
N GLN A 18 8.70 -4.36 12.93
CA GLN A 18 7.77 -3.40 13.53
C GLN A 18 6.34 -3.97 13.66
N PHE A 19 5.99 -5.01 12.89
CA PHE A 19 4.66 -5.62 12.82
C PHE A 19 4.61 -6.99 13.53
N GLY A 20 5.40 -7.19 14.58
CA GLY A 20 5.36 -8.39 15.41
C GLY A 20 4.20 -8.42 16.41
N GLY A 21 3.76 -9.64 16.77
CA GLY A 21 2.67 -9.86 17.73
C GLY A 21 1.38 -9.15 17.33
N ASP A 22 0.80 -8.42 18.28
CA ASP A 22 -0.48 -7.70 18.12
C ASP A 22 -0.40 -6.47 17.20
N ARG A 23 0.79 -6.16 16.66
CA ARG A 23 1.01 -5.07 15.69
C ARG A 23 0.87 -5.51 14.24
N ALA A 24 0.65 -6.80 13.99
CA ALA A 24 0.32 -7.29 12.65
C ALA A 24 -1.00 -6.67 12.17
N LEU A 25 -1.10 -6.41 10.87
CA LEU A 25 -2.23 -5.67 10.32
C LEU A 25 -2.63 -6.15 8.92
N ILE A 26 -3.87 -5.86 8.55
CA ILE A 26 -4.36 -6.03 7.19
C ILE A 26 -4.24 -4.69 6.48
N PHE A 27 -3.59 -4.68 5.32
CA PHE A 27 -3.23 -3.47 4.59
C PHE A 27 -3.75 -3.51 3.15
N ARG A 28 -4.61 -2.56 2.79
CA ARG A 28 -5.04 -2.35 1.40
C ARG A 28 -4.10 -1.37 0.72
N VAL A 29 -3.35 -1.84 -0.27
CA VAL A 29 -2.42 -1.02 -1.04
C VAL A 29 -3.21 -0.07 -1.94
N ILE A 30 -2.88 1.22 -1.92
CA ILE A 30 -3.43 2.21 -2.86
C ILE A 30 -2.37 2.78 -3.80
N LYS A 31 -1.10 2.74 -3.38
CA LYS A 31 0.03 3.17 -4.18
C LYS A 31 1.28 2.36 -3.83
N VAL A 32 2.06 2.05 -4.84
CA VAL A 32 3.42 1.53 -4.72
C VAL A 32 4.34 2.61 -5.28
N PRO A 33 5.00 3.42 -4.44
CA PRO A 33 5.90 4.47 -4.90
C PRO A 33 7.13 3.89 -5.62
N ASP A 34 7.58 4.55 -6.69
CA ASP A 34 8.79 4.18 -7.45
C ASP A 34 10.09 4.66 -6.77
N GLN A 35 10.04 4.94 -5.46
CA GLN A 35 11.19 5.45 -4.71
C GLN A 35 12.31 4.39 -4.65
N PRO A 36 13.60 4.79 -4.67
CA PRO A 36 14.70 3.85 -4.47
C PRO A 36 14.54 3.07 -3.17
N THR A 37 14.74 1.76 -3.24
CA THR A 37 14.64 0.86 -2.09
C THR A 37 15.82 -0.11 -2.08
N TYR A 38 16.11 -0.66 -0.90
CA TYR A 38 17.10 -1.73 -0.78
C TYR A 38 16.55 -3.04 -1.35
N TYR A 39 17.45 -3.95 -1.74
CA TYR A 39 17.07 -5.21 -2.38
C TYR A 39 16.01 -5.98 -1.57
N GLY A 40 14.88 -6.28 -2.21
CA GLY A 40 13.78 -7.01 -1.59
C GLY A 40 12.84 -6.17 -0.72
N TRP A 41 13.16 -4.91 -0.46
CA TRP A 41 12.30 -3.97 0.25
C TRP A 41 11.42 -3.17 -0.71
N ILE A 42 10.32 -2.61 -0.18
CA ILE A 42 9.36 -1.84 -0.96
C ILE A 42 8.63 -0.84 -0.05
N TRP A 43 8.35 0.34 -0.58
CA TRP A 43 7.42 1.29 0.01
C TRP A 43 6.00 0.96 -0.42
N LEU A 44 5.05 1.00 0.51
CA LEU A 44 3.62 0.85 0.21
C LEU A 44 2.85 1.96 0.91
N THR A 45 2.03 2.68 0.15
CA THR A 45 1.02 3.57 0.71
C THR A 45 -0.34 2.87 0.63
N GLY A 46 -1.14 2.97 1.68
CA GLY A 46 -2.39 2.21 1.79
C GLY A 46 -3.17 2.48 3.06
N TYR A 47 -4.22 1.69 3.26
CA TYR A 47 -5.07 1.76 4.44
C TYR A 47 -4.90 0.53 5.31
N VAL A 48 -4.78 0.74 6.62
CA VAL A 48 -5.00 -0.32 7.61
C VAL A 48 -6.48 -0.64 7.64
N LEU A 49 -6.83 -1.92 7.58
CA LEU A 49 -8.21 -2.38 7.62
C LEU A 49 -8.58 -2.90 9.00
N ASP A 50 -9.83 -2.65 9.41
CA ASP A 50 -10.46 -3.34 10.54
C ASP A 50 -10.84 -4.80 10.17
N PRO A 51 -11.27 -5.62 11.14
CA PRO A 51 -11.75 -6.98 10.86
C PRO A 51 -12.97 -7.06 9.92
N LYS A 52 -13.69 -5.95 9.71
CA LYS A 52 -14.84 -5.84 8.79
C LYS A 52 -14.41 -5.38 7.38
N GLY A 53 -13.12 -5.08 7.17
CA GLY A 53 -12.58 -4.60 5.89
C GLY A 53 -12.68 -3.09 5.66
N ASN A 54 -13.08 -2.30 6.66
CA ASN A 54 -13.14 -0.84 6.56
C ASN A 54 -11.76 -0.22 6.76
N ALA A 55 -11.48 0.87 6.03
CA ALA A 55 -10.25 1.63 6.22
C ALA A 55 -10.28 2.40 7.54
N LEU A 56 -9.36 2.05 8.45
CA LEU A 56 -9.19 2.74 9.73
C LEU A 56 -8.24 3.93 9.62
N ASP A 57 -7.10 3.73 8.98
CA ASP A 57 -6.01 4.70 8.98
C ASP A 57 -5.20 4.60 7.67
N ARG A 58 -4.69 5.73 7.18
CA ARG A 58 -3.83 5.79 6.00
C ARG A 58 -2.38 5.79 6.44
N ARG A 59 -1.58 4.84 5.93
CA ARG A 59 -0.16 4.72 6.27
C ARG A 59 0.71 4.56 5.05
N GLU A 60 1.97 4.94 5.22
CA GLU A 60 3.07 4.58 4.34
C GLU A 60 4.03 3.69 5.12
N ILE A 61 4.32 2.51 4.59
CA ILE A 61 5.12 1.49 5.26
C ILE A 61 6.28 1.05 4.38
N TYR A 62 7.42 0.76 5.01
CA TYR A 62 8.60 0.19 4.37
C TYR A 62 8.78 -1.26 4.83
N VAL A 63 8.62 -2.20 3.90
CA VAL A 63 8.49 -3.62 4.21
C VAL A 63 9.27 -4.49 3.22
N GLN A 64 9.61 -5.70 3.64
CA GLN A 64 10.25 -6.71 2.82
C GLN A 64 9.19 -7.52 2.04
N LYS A 65 9.33 -7.56 0.71
CA LYS A 65 8.41 -8.24 -0.21
C LYS A 65 8.24 -9.74 0.08
N ALA A 66 9.29 -10.38 0.59
CA ALA A 66 9.30 -11.82 0.86
C ALA A 66 8.37 -12.21 2.02
N GLY A 67 8.15 -11.31 2.98
CA GLY A 67 7.28 -11.56 4.13
C GLY A 67 5.83 -11.12 3.94
N LEU A 68 5.48 -10.55 2.79
CA LEU A 68 4.10 -10.13 2.49
C LEU A 68 3.26 -11.34 2.09
N GLN A 69 2.09 -11.45 2.71
CA GLN A 69 1.12 -12.51 2.42
C GLN A 69 -0.17 -11.88 1.89
N ARG A 70 -0.81 -12.52 0.91
CA ARG A 70 -2.15 -12.08 0.47
C ARG A 70 -3.15 -12.40 1.57
N ALA A 71 -3.93 -11.40 1.96
CA ALA A 71 -5.08 -11.60 2.81
C ALA A 71 -6.33 -11.69 1.93
N THR A 72 -7.18 -12.67 2.20
CA THR A 72 -8.53 -12.70 1.65
C THR A 72 -9.38 -11.80 2.54
N PRO A 73 -9.80 -10.60 2.11
CA PRO A 73 -10.76 -9.84 2.89
C PRO A 73 -12.07 -10.64 2.96
N PRO A 74 -12.82 -10.60 4.09
CA PRO A 74 -14.20 -11.07 4.08
C PRO A 74 -14.97 -10.36 2.96
N PRO A 75 -15.97 -11.01 2.31
CA PRO A 75 -16.72 -10.42 1.21
C PRO A 75 -17.59 -9.25 1.71
N ALA A 76 -16.99 -8.08 1.89
CA ALA A 76 -17.67 -6.83 2.19
C ALA A 76 -16.86 -5.61 1.72
N ALA A 77 -17.51 -4.80 0.88
CA ALA A 77 -17.14 -3.45 0.47
C ALA A 77 -15.79 -3.25 -0.25
N VAL A 78 -15.69 -3.77 -1.47
CA VAL A 78 -14.96 -3.06 -2.54
C VAL A 78 -15.82 -1.86 -2.97
N ARG A 79 -16.02 -0.87 -2.09
CA ARG A 79 -16.37 0.48 -2.54
C ARG A 79 -15.06 1.10 -2.99
N GLN A 80 -14.80 1.04 -4.29
CA GLN A 80 -13.76 1.87 -4.88
C GLN A 80 -14.11 3.32 -4.53
N PRO A 81 -13.25 4.08 -3.81
CA PRO A 81 -13.49 5.50 -3.68
C PRO A 81 -13.45 6.10 -5.08
N ASP A 82 -14.50 6.85 -5.41
CA ASP A 82 -14.67 7.52 -6.69
C ASP A 82 -13.36 8.19 -7.11
N ARG A 83 -12.77 7.72 -8.22
CA ARG A 83 -11.66 8.40 -8.88
C ARG A 83 -12.18 9.76 -9.37
N LYS A 84 -12.04 10.81 -8.57
CA LYS A 84 -12.00 12.17 -9.13
C LYS A 84 -10.71 12.26 -9.97
N PRO A 85 -10.79 12.54 -11.29
CA PRO A 85 -9.60 12.68 -12.10
C PRO A 85 -8.81 13.90 -11.61
N ALA A 86 -7.60 13.67 -11.07
CA ALA A 86 -6.66 14.75 -10.84
C ALA A 86 -6.24 15.28 -12.22
N VAL A 87 -6.67 16.50 -12.53
CA VAL A 87 -6.30 17.23 -13.74
C VAL A 87 -4.78 17.33 -13.79
N ARG A 88 -4.18 16.69 -14.80
CA ARG A 88 -2.74 16.73 -15.07
C ARG A 88 -2.42 18.06 -15.74
N THR A 89 -2.10 19.09 -14.96
CA THR A 89 -1.50 20.32 -15.49
C THR A 89 -0.08 20.00 -15.95
N THR A 90 0.08 19.75 -17.24
CA THR A 90 1.37 19.81 -17.92
C THR A 90 1.81 21.27 -18.02
N ALA A 91 2.67 21.71 -17.11
CA ALA A 91 3.50 22.88 -17.36
C ALA A 91 4.76 22.40 -18.11
N ARG A 92 4.73 22.57 -19.43
CA ARG A 92 5.95 22.72 -20.23
C ARG A 92 6.75 23.86 -19.61
N ASN A 93 8.05 23.67 -19.45
CA ASN A 93 8.94 24.80 -19.68
C ASN A 93 10.12 24.34 -20.53
N ALA A 94 10.16 24.92 -21.71
CA ALA A 94 11.27 24.89 -22.63
C ALA A 94 12.25 26.01 -22.27
N VAL A 95 13.39 26.00 -22.98
CA VAL A 95 14.29 27.11 -23.29
C VAL A 95 15.63 27.12 -22.51
N ARG A 96 16.68 26.67 -23.24
CA ARG A 96 17.97 27.34 -23.58
C ARG A 96 18.69 28.11 -22.46
N GLN A 97 20.02 28.08 -22.30
CA GLN A 97 21.16 27.93 -23.23
C GLN A 97 22.31 27.20 -22.54
#